data_AF-A0AAD5ETL0-F1
#
_entry.id   AF-A0AAD5ETL0-F1
#
_cell.length_a   1.000
_cell.length_b   1.000
_cell.length_c   1.000
_cell.angle_alpha   90.00
_cell.angle_beta   90.00
_cell.angle_gamma   90.00
#
_symmetry.space_group_name_H-M   'P 1'
#
loop_
_entity.id
_entity.type
_entity.pdbx_description
1 polymer ?
#
loop_
_entity_poly.entity_id
_entity_poly.type
_entity_poly.pdbx_seq_one_letter_code
_entity_poly.pdbx_strand_id
1 'polypeptide(L)'
;MKVALFASVIFLGRLGLALPPPAVVVEPIDAASIVVEPIDPDSGCRPYQAPGCCVPSMCRCQDGKYYLFNKENKQGGGTGCNPPWGFLGDTVGAIPGYCC
;
A
#
# COMPACT_ATOMS: atom_id res chain seq x y z
N MET A 1 25.45 13.08 -40.94
CA MET A 1 25.87 14.50 -40.92
C MET A 1 25.32 15.21 -42.15
N LYS A 2 24.33 16.10 -41.99
CA LYS A 2 24.10 17.22 -42.91
C LYS A 2 23.33 18.29 -42.14
N VAL A 3 23.92 19.47 -42.08
CA VAL A 3 23.57 20.59 -41.22
C VAL A 3 22.65 21.55 -41.96
N ALA A 4 21.68 22.06 -41.19
CA ALA A 4 20.97 23.35 -41.22
C ALA A 4 20.52 23.94 -42.57
N LEU A 5 19.27 24.42 -42.59
CA LEU A 5 18.90 25.51 -43.47
C LEU A 5 17.85 26.49 -42.88
N PHE A 6 18.30 27.74 -42.71
CA PHE A 6 17.68 29.04 -43.05
C PHE A 6 16.53 29.64 -42.21
N ALA A 7 16.89 30.74 -41.55
CA ALA A 7 16.37 32.12 -41.71
C ALA A 7 14.85 32.35 -41.87
N SER A 8 14.27 33.19 -41.01
CA SER A 8 13.28 34.18 -41.46
C SER A 8 12.93 35.26 -40.42
N VAL A 9 13.18 36.50 -40.85
CA VAL A 9 12.33 37.71 -40.80
C VAL A 9 11.47 37.94 -39.55
N ILE A 10 11.88 38.92 -38.73
CA ILE A 10 11.06 39.46 -37.64
C ILE A 10 10.12 40.53 -38.22
N PHE A 11 8.85 40.17 -38.38
CA PHE A 11 7.75 41.11 -38.66
C PHE A 11 7.35 41.83 -37.38
N LEU A 12 7.64 43.13 -37.29
CA LEU A 12 7.06 44.03 -36.30
C LEU A 12 5.62 44.36 -36.72
N GLY A 13 4.64 43.81 -35.99
CA GLY A 13 3.24 44.03 -36.25
C GLY A 13 2.41 44.08 -34.98
N ARG A 14 1.77 45.24 -34.79
CA ARG A 14 0.39 45.45 -34.29
C ARG A 14 0.11 45.14 -32.82
N LEU A 15 -0.30 46.13 -32.03
CA LEU A 15 -1.60 46.84 -32.00
C LEU A 15 -2.29 46.37 -30.72
N GLY A 16 -2.49 47.31 -29.79
CA GLY A 16 -2.92 47.00 -28.42
C GLY A 16 -4.31 46.39 -28.34
N LEU A 17 -4.65 45.80 -27.19
CA LEU A 17 -6.01 45.44 -26.82
C LEU A 17 -6.14 45.25 -25.30
N ALA A 18 -7.17 45.90 -24.76
CA ALA A 18 -8.05 45.51 -23.66
C ALA A 18 -7.46 44.80 -22.43
N LEU A 19 -7.57 45.45 -21.27
CA LEU A 19 -7.43 44.79 -19.97
C LEU A 19 -8.54 43.74 -19.80
N PRO A 20 -8.20 42.47 -19.46
CA PRO A 20 -9.19 41.43 -19.21
C PRO A 20 -9.95 41.69 -17.89
N PRO A 21 -11.21 41.24 -17.76
CA PRO A 21 -11.93 41.28 -16.48
C PRO A 21 -11.25 40.37 -15.44
N PRO A 22 -11.43 40.64 -14.13
CA PRO A 22 -10.69 39.95 -13.08
C PRO A 22 -10.99 38.45 -13.09
N ALA A 23 -9.94 37.65 -13.22
CA ALA A 23 -10.01 36.21 -13.07
C ALA A 23 -10.35 35.86 -11.61
N VAL A 24 -11.44 35.13 -11.40
CA VAL A 24 -11.70 34.43 -10.13
C VAL A 24 -10.63 33.36 -10.01
N VAL A 25 -9.67 33.58 -9.11
CA VAL A 25 -8.63 32.60 -8.79
C VAL A 25 -9.28 31.55 -7.89
N VAL A 26 -9.64 30.41 -8.47
CA VAL A 26 -9.86 29.19 -7.69
C VAL A 26 -8.47 28.59 -7.48
N GLU A 27 -7.96 28.70 -6.26
CA GLU A 27 -6.67 28.09 -5.91
C GLU A 27 -6.78 26.56 -6.04
N PRO A 28 -5.85 25.90 -6.76
CA PRO A 28 -5.83 24.45 -6.82
C PRO A 28 -5.46 23.90 -5.43
N ILE A 29 -6.28 22.97 -4.94
CA ILE A 29 -5.94 22.15 -3.78
C ILE A 29 -4.64 21.41 -4.10
N ASP A 30 -3.54 21.80 -3.46
CA ASP A 30 -2.23 21.19 -3.65
C ASP A 30 -2.27 19.71 -3.28
N ALA A 31 -2.28 18.83 -4.29
CA ALA A 31 -2.21 17.38 -4.15
C ALA A 31 -0.93 16.88 -3.45
N ALA A 32 -0.01 17.78 -3.09
CA ALA A 32 1.27 17.46 -2.45
C ALA A 32 1.19 17.17 -0.94
N SER A 33 0.03 17.33 -0.31
CA SER A 33 -0.10 17.21 1.16
C SER A 33 -0.96 16.04 1.65
N ILE A 34 -1.46 15.20 0.75
CA ILE A 34 -2.15 13.97 1.18
C ILE A 34 -1.07 12.95 1.54
N VAL A 35 -0.59 13.02 2.79
CA VAL A 35 0.01 11.85 3.44
C VAL A 35 -1.13 10.86 3.63
N VAL A 36 -1.36 10.02 2.63
CA VAL A 36 -2.08 8.77 2.85
C VAL A 36 -1.14 7.93 3.69
N GLU A 37 -1.25 8.05 5.01
CA GLU A 37 -0.72 7.01 5.88
C GLU A 37 -1.33 5.70 5.37
N PRO A 38 -0.51 4.66 5.13
CA PRO A 38 -1.06 3.35 4.83
C PRO A 38 -2.05 3.05 5.95
N ILE A 39 -3.33 2.91 5.60
CA ILE A 39 -4.23 2.15 6.45
C ILE A 39 -3.50 0.82 6.58
N ASP A 40 -2.97 0.53 7.76
CA ASP A 40 -2.56 -0.82 8.10
C ASP A 40 -3.87 -1.43 8.60
N PRO A 41 -4.66 -2.12 7.74
CA PRO A 41 -5.83 -2.82 8.21
C PRO A 41 -5.30 -3.97 9.08
N ASP A 42 -5.11 -3.70 10.37
CA ASP A 42 -4.72 -4.72 11.33
C ASP A 42 -5.69 -5.88 11.15
N SER A 43 -5.18 -7.00 10.64
CA SER A 43 -5.96 -8.21 10.40
C SER A 43 -6.55 -8.80 11.68
N GLY A 44 -6.21 -8.24 12.84
CA GLY A 44 -6.60 -8.74 14.15
C GLY A 44 -5.87 -10.04 14.51
N CYS A 45 -4.89 -10.45 13.70
CA CYS A 45 -4.16 -11.68 13.87
C CYS A 45 -2.95 -11.47 14.79
N ARG A 46 -2.74 -12.42 15.70
CA ARG A 46 -1.63 -12.41 16.66
C ARG A 46 -0.94 -13.77 16.69
N PRO A 47 0.37 -13.84 16.99
CA PRO A 47 1.06 -15.11 17.17
C PRO A 47 0.37 -15.97 18.24
N TYR A 48 0.26 -17.26 17.96
CA TYR A 48 -0.33 -18.24 18.86
C TYR A 48 0.55 -19.49 18.94
N GLN A 49 0.70 -20.03 20.14
CA GLN A 49 1.42 -21.26 20.41
C GLN A 49 0.54 -22.22 21.22
N ALA A 50 0.58 -23.50 20.86
CA ALA A 50 -0.01 -24.59 21.62
C ALA A 50 1.11 -25.54 22.07
N PRO A 51 1.77 -25.27 23.19
CA PRO A 51 2.85 -26.12 23.69
C PRO A 51 2.32 -27.52 24.02
N GLY A 52 3.10 -28.55 23.69
CA GLY A 52 2.69 -29.95 23.88
C GLY A 52 1.83 -30.50 22.75
N CYS A 53 1.45 -29.68 21.77
CA CYS A 53 0.67 -30.12 20.63
C CYS A 53 1.49 -30.22 19.34
N CYS A 54 1.19 -31.20 18.49
CA CYS A 54 1.83 -31.43 17.19
C CYS A 54 1.31 -30.44 16.13
N VAL A 55 1.45 -29.13 16.38
CA VAL A 55 1.01 -28.09 15.45
C VAL A 55 2.14 -27.10 15.14
N PRO A 56 2.16 -26.52 13.93
CA PRO A 56 3.16 -25.54 13.58
C PRO A 56 2.99 -24.25 14.38
N SER A 57 4.01 -23.36 14.31
CA SER A 57 3.83 -21.97 14.73
C SER A 57 2.75 -21.32 13.87
N MET A 58 1.77 -20.70 14.53
CA MET A 58 0.57 -20.21 13.88
C MET A 58 0.18 -18.82 14.37
N CYS A 59 -0.78 -18.22 13.68
CA CYS A 59 -1.45 -16.99 14.03
C CYS A 59 -2.91 -17.30 14.31
N ARG A 60 -3.47 -16.67 15.35
CA ARG A 60 -4.90 -16.68 15.65
C ARG A 60 -5.47 -15.30 15.36
N CYS A 61 -6.54 -15.27 14.57
CA CYS A 61 -7.21 -14.03 14.17
C CYS A 61 -8.50 -13.79 14.98
N GLN A 62 -9.04 -12.58 14.89
CA GLN A 62 -10.26 -12.19 15.62
C GLN A 62 -11.50 -12.99 15.19
N ASP A 63 -11.52 -13.49 13.95
CA ASP A 63 -12.54 -14.39 13.42
C ASP A 63 -12.44 -15.82 13.96
N GLY A 64 -11.44 -16.11 14.79
CA GLY A 64 -11.20 -17.42 15.40
C GLY A 64 -10.42 -18.40 14.52
N LYS A 65 -10.08 -18.02 13.28
CA LYS A 65 -9.33 -18.87 12.35
C LYS A 65 -7.84 -18.90 12.68
N TYR A 66 -7.19 -19.94 12.19
CA TYR A 66 -5.77 -20.19 12.34
C TYR A 66 -5.06 -20.12 11.00
N TYR A 67 -3.92 -19.45 10.98
CA TYR A 67 -3.08 -19.23 9.82
C TYR A 67 -1.63 -19.58 10.16
N LEU A 68 -0.81 -19.85 9.15
CA LEU A 68 0.62 -20.07 9.36
C LEU A 68 1.27 -18.80 9.90
N PHE A 69 2.33 -18.98 10.70
CA PHE A 69 3.19 -17.86 11.07
C PHE A 69 4.20 -17.56 9.95
N ASN A 70 4.22 -16.32 9.45
CA ASN A 70 5.08 -15.90 8.35
C ASN A 70 6.45 -15.47 8.88
N LYS A 71 7.44 -16.36 8.79
CA LYS A 71 8.79 -16.07 9.28
C LYS A 71 9.46 -15.00 8.42
N GLU A 72 9.24 -15.03 7.13
CA GLU A 72 9.80 -14.11 6.15
C GLU A 72 9.28 -12.68 6.37
N ASN A 73 7.96 -12.53 6.55
CA ASN A 73 7.33 -11.27 6.93
C ASN A 73 7.88 -10.77 8.27
N LYS A 74 8.05 -11.65 9.27
CA LYS A 74 8.63 -11.27 10.56
C LYS A 74 10.07 -10.77 10.43
N GLN A 75 10.88 -11.46 9.62
CA GLN A 75 12.27 -11.07 9.35
C GLN A 75 12.36 -9.76 8.57
N GLY A 76 11.39 -9.47 7.71
CA GLY A 76 11.27 -8.21 6.98
C GLY A 76 10.73 -7.03 7.79
N GLY A 77 10.58 -7.17 9.12
CA GLY A 77 10.09 -6.11 10.00
C GLY A 77 8.57 -6.13 10.25
N GLY A 78 7.85 -7.07 9.66
CA GLY A 78 6.42 -7.29 9.90
C GLY A 78 6.13 -8.02 11.22
N THR A 79 4.86 -8.38 11.43
CA THR A 79 4.43 -9.08 12.66
C THR A 79 4.48 -10.61 12.53
N GLY A 80 4.59 -11.13 11.31
CA GLY A 80 4.45 -12.54 10.96
C GLY A 80 2.99 -13.02 10.88
N CYS A 81 2.02 -12.19 11.28
CA CYS A 81 0.60 -12.51 11.29
C CYS A 81 -0.27 -11.46 10.58
N ASN A 82 0.30 -10.30 10.26
CA ASN A 82 -0.37 -9.23 9.53
C ASN A 82 0.43 -8.91 8.25
N PRO A 83 -0.15 -9.17 7.06
CA PRO A 83 -1.42 -9.85 6.81
C PRO A 83 -1.37 -11.36 7.14
N PRO A 84 -2.52 -12.02 7.37
CA PRO A 84 -2.57 -13.46 7.55
C PRO A 84 -2.21 -14.17 6.25
N TRP A 85 -1.60 -15.35 6.36
CA TRP A 85 -1.19 -16.15 5.20
C TRP A 85 -1.29 -17.64 5.53
N GLY A 86 -1.52 -18.47 4.52
CA GLY A 86 -1.54 -19.93 4.68
C GLY A 86 -2.56 -20.41 5.72
N PHE A 87 -3.84 -20.44 5.36
CA PHE A 87 -4.91 -20.93 6.23
C PHE A 87 -4.63 -22.37 6.72
N LEU A 88 -4.81 -22.59 8.02
CA LEU A 88 -4.62 -23.90 8.67
C LEU A 88 -5.94 -24.55 9.06
N GLY A 89 -6.92 -23.77 9.50
CA GLY A 89 -8.21 -24.30 9.93
C GLY A 89 -9.04 -23.32 10.76
N ASP A 90 -10.31 -23.68 10.98
CA ASP A 90 -11.24 -22.89 11.80
C ASP A 90 -11.07 -23.15 13.30
N THR A 91 -10.41 -24.24 13.68
CA THR A 91 -10.08 -24.58 15.07
C THR A 91 -8.70 -25.24 15.13
N VAL A 92 -8.03 -25.21 16.28
CA VAL A 92 -6.71 -25.86 16.44
C VAL A 92 -6.79 -27.37 16.18
N GLY A 93 -7.87 -28.02 16.62
CA GLY A 93 -8.09 -29.45 16.41
C GLY A 93 -8.36 -29.85 14.96
N ALA A 94 -8.71 -28.89 14.09
CA ALA A 94 -8.90 -29.12 12.67
C ALA A 94 -7.58 -29.03 11.86
N ILE A 95 -6.46 -28.67 12.50
CA ILE A 95 -5.17 -28.52 11.84
C ILE A 95 -4.63 -29.91 11.46
N PRO A 96 -4.18 -30.12 10.21
CA PRO A 96 -3.59 -31.39 9.80
C PRO A 96 -2.42 -31.80 10.70
N GLY A 97 -2.45 -33.04 11.20
CA GLY A 97 -1.42 -33.57 12.09
C GLY A 97 -1.57 -33.17 13.56
N TYR A 98 -2.67 -32.51 13.94
CA TYR A 98 -2.95 -32.16 15.33
C TYR A 98 -2.84 -33.37 16.26
N CYS A 99 -2.05 -33.21 17.32
CA CYS A 99 -1.95 -34.10 18.47
C CYS A 99 -1.86 -33.21 19.71
N CYS A 100 -2.43 -33.64 20.83
CA CYS A 100 -2.15 -33.23 22.20
C CYS A 100 -2.62 -34.43 23.07
#